data_AF-A0A2S6QEI6-F1
#
_entry.id   AF-A0A2S6QEI6-F1
#
_cell.length_a   1.000
_cell.length_b   1.000
_cell.length_c   1.000
_cell.angle_alpha   90.00
_cell.angle_beta   90.00
_cell.angle_gamma   90.00
#
_symmetry.space_group_name_H-M   'P 1'
#
loop_
_entity.id
_entity.type
_entity.pdbx_description
1 polymer ?
#
loop_
_entity_poly.entity_id
_entity_poly.type
_entity_poly.pdbx_seq_one_letter_code
_entity_poly.pdbx_strand_id
1 'polypeptide(L)'
;MIEFAEAILGEDRPRLTNARQEILKALGPDAVVDSAGVAALFNAIDRVADATGAPLEADKAEMSADLRKEIGIDEFGRQKEILDSIGINSAAE
;
A
#
# COMPACT_ATOMS: atom_id res chain seq x y z
N MET A 1 -11.65 -10.73 3.03
CA MET A 1 -11.21 -9.65 2.13
C MET A 1 -9.74 -9.29 2.29
N ILE A 2 -9.21 -9.18 3.51
CA ILE A 2 -7.76 -8.94 3.74
C ILE A 2 -6.88 -9.92 2.96
N GLU A 3 -7.16 -11.22 3.06
CA GLU A 3 -6.43 -12.26 2.30
C GLU A 3 -6.44 -12.03 0.77
N PHE A 4 -7.53 -11.51 0.19
CA PHE A 4 -7.58 -11.17 -1.23
C PHE A 4 -6.74 -9.93 -1.55
N ALA A 5 -6.79 -8.91 -0.69
CA ALA A 5 -6.00 -7.69 -0.83
C ALA A 5 -4.50 -7.96 -0.76
N GLU A 6 -4.07 -8.94 0.05
CA GLU A 6 -2.68 -9.39 0.09
C GLU A 6 -2.32 -10.26 -1.12
N ALA A 7 -3.13 -11.27 -1.43
CA ALA A 7 -2.84 -12.23 -2.48
C ALA A 7 -2.79 -11.59 -3.89
N ILE A 8 -3.56 -10.54 -4.14
CA ILE A 8 -3.62 -9.87 -5.45
C ILE A 8 -2.33 -9.10 -5.79
N LEU A 9 -1.51 -8.75 -4.80
CA LEU A 9 -0.24 -8.03 -4.99
C LEU A 9 0.93 -8.98 -5.29
N GLY A 10 0.76 -10.29 -5.15
CA GLY A 10 1.79 -11.30 -5.37
C GLY A 10 1.61 -12.12 -6.64
N GLU A 11 2.52 -13.06 -6.86
CA GLU A 11 2.52 -13.95 -8.04
C GLU A 11 1.81 -15.29 -7.81
N ASP A 12 1.39 -15.61 -6.58
CA ASP A 12 0.72 -16.87 -6.23
C ASP A 12 -0.72 -16.90 -6.75
N ARG A 13 -0.87 -17.37 -8.00
CA ARG A 13 -2.16 -17.49 -8.69
C ARG A 13 -3.13 -18.43 -7.99
N PRO A 14 -2.71 -19.62 -7.47
CA PRO A 14 -3.57 -20.44 -6.64
C PRO A 14 -4.12 -19.72 -5.40
N ARG A 15 -3.26 -19.04 -4.62
CA ARG A 15 -3.68 -18.29 -3.43
C ARG A 15 -4.70 -17.20 -3.78
N LEU A 16 -4.43 -16.40 -4.81
CA LEU A 16 -5.35 -15.37 -5.30
C LEU A 16 -6.69 -15.98 -5.75
N THR A 17 -6.66 -17.11 -6.44
CA THR A 17 -7.88 -17.78 -6.89
C THR A 17 -8.72 -18.24 -5.71
N ASN A 18 -8.10 -18.86 -4.70
CA ASN A 18 -8.80 -19.29 -3.49
C ASN A 18 -9.41 -18.10 -2.75
N ALA A 19 -8.65 -17.01 -2.52
CA ALA A 19 -9.14 -15.82 -1.87
C ALA A 19 -10.37 -15.20 -2.57
N ARG A 20 -10.35 -15.18 -3.92
CA ARG A 20 -11.49 -14.73 -4.73
C ARG A 20 -12.72 -15.63 -4.55
N GLN A 21 -12.52 -16.94 -4.53
CA GLN A 21 -13.61 -17.91 -4.33
C GLN A 21 -14.23 -17.79 -2.94
N GLU A 22 -13.44 -17.52 -1.90
CA GLU A 22 -13.98 -17.32 -0.55
C GLU A 22 -14.85 -16.06 -0.47
N ILE A 23 -14.47 -14.96 -1.13
CA ILE A 23 -15.33 -13.77 -1.25
C ILE A 23 -16.62 -14.11 -2.00
N LEU A 24 -16.51 -14.80 -3.14
CA LEU A 24 -17.67 -15.19 -3.95
C LEU A 24 -18.67 -16.01 -3.15
N LYS A 25 -18.19 -17.02 -2.39
CA LYS A 25 -19.04 -17.89 -1.57
C LYS A 25 -19.71 -17.14 -0.42
N ALA A 26 -18.98 -16.23 0.23
CA ALA A 26 -19.47 -15.55 1.43
C ALA A 26 -20.37 -14.34 1.12
N LEU A 27 -20.06 -13.60 0.05
CA LEU A 27 -20.62 -12.26 -0.21
C LEU A 27 -21.20 -12.09 -1.62
N GLY A 28 -21.02 -13.07 -2.50
CA GLY A 28 -21.56 -13.05 -3.86
C GLY A 28 -20.64 -12.36 -4.89
N PRO A 29 -21.07 -12.36 -6.16
CA PRO A 29 -20.24 -11.91 -7.29
C PRO A 29 -19.97 -10.40 -7.27
N ASP A 30 -20.94 -9.57 -6.86
CA ASP A 30 -20.76 -8.12 -6.81
C ASP A 30 -19.64 -7.74 -5.83
N ALA A 31 -19.59 -8.40 -4.68
CA ALA A 31 -18.51 -8.20 -3.71
C ALA A 31 -17.13 -8.56 -4.25
N VAL A 32 -17.03 -9.54 -5.17
CA VAL A 32 -15.76 -9.87 -5.84
C VAL A 32 -15.30 -8.70 -6.72
N VAL A 33 -16.22 -8.11 -7.48
CA VAL A 33 -15.94 -6.98 -8.37
C VAL A 33 -15.55 -5.75 -7.55
N ASP A 34 -16.31 -5.42 -6.52
CA ASP A 34 -16.05 -4.27 -5.65
C ASP A 34 -14.71 -4.40 -4.93
N SER A 35 -14.41 -5.59 -4.41
CA SER A 35 -13.11 -5.89 -3.76
C SER A 35 -11.93 -5.64 -4.71
N ALA A 36 -12.06 -6.11 -5.96
CA ALA A 36 -11.03 -5.92 -6.97
C ALA A 36 -10.90 -4.44 -7.37
N GLY A 37 -12.01 -3.72 -7.48
CA GLY A 37 -12.03 -2.28 -7.77
C GLY A 37 -11.32 -1.47 -6.70
N VAL A 38 -11.61 -1.73 -5.43
CA VAL A 38 -10.95 -1.06 -4.29
C VAL A 38 -9.44 -1.34 -4.28
N ALA A 39 -9.04 -2.61 -4.44
CA ALA A 39 -7.62 -2.98 -4.48
C ALA A 39 -6.88 -2.29 -5.64
N ALA A 40 -7.47 -2.27 -6.82
CA ALA A 40 -6.90 -1.60 -7.99
C ALA A 40 -6.79 -0.07 -7.79
N LEU A 41 -7.79 0.55 -7.17
CA LEU A 41 -7.78 1.98 -6.89
C LEU A 41 -6.63 2.38 -5.96
N PHE A 42 -6.45 1.68 -4.85
CA PHE A 42 -5.34 1.96 -3.92
C PHE A 42 -3.98 1.73 -4.59
N ASN A 43 -3.85 0.64 -5.35
CA ASN A 43 -2.66 0.38 -6.15
C ASN A 43 -2.33 1.53 -7.12
N ALA A 44 -3.34 2.15 -7.73
CA ALA A 44 -3.14 3.26 -8.64
C ALA A 44 -2.83 4.59 -7.92
N ILE A 45 -3.63 4.96 -6.93
CA ILE A 45 -3.53 6.29 -6.29
C ILE A 45 -2.27 6.43 -5.44
N ASP A 46 -1.81 5.35 -4.81
CA ASP A 46 -0.56 5.35 -4.03
C ASP A 46 0.62 5.71 -4.94
N ARG A 47 0.69 5.12 -6.14
CA ARG A 47 1.74 5.46 -7.14
C ARG A 47 1.66 6.90 -7.61
N VAL A 48 0.45 7.45 -7.74
CA VAL A 48 0.29 8.88 -8.11
C VAL A 48 0.77 9.77 -6.97
N ALA A 49 0.45 9.43 -5.72
CA ALA A 49 0.91 10.17 -4.55
C ALA A 49 2.45 10.15 -4.44
N ASP A 50 3.05 8.96 -4.59
CA ASP A 50 4.51 8.79 -4.58
C ASP A 50 5.19 9.58 -5.70
N ALA A 51 4.65 9.52 -6.93
CA ALA A 51 5.24 10.18 -8.09
C ALA A 51 5.13 11.71 -8.03
N THR A 52 4.14 12.25 -7.30
CA THR A 52 3.92 13.70 -7.18
C THR A 52 4.46 14.27 -5.88
N GLY A 53 4.91 13.43 -4.95
CA GLY A 53 5.33 13.86 -3.61
C GLY A 53 4.18 14.45 -2.80
N ALA A 54 2.97 13.88 -2.94
CA ALA A 54 1.80 14.37 -2.22
C ALA A 54 2.03 14.36 -0.70
N PRO A 55 1.86 15.48 0.01
CA PRO A 55 2.18 15.56 1.43
C PRO A 55 1.10 14.87 2.29
N LEU A 56 1.54 14.30 3.41
CA LEU A 56 0.63 13.77 4.43
C LEU A 56 -0.09 14.92 5.15
N GLU A 57 -1.41 14.87 5.22
CA GLU A 57 -2.22 15.88 5.89
C GLU A 57 -2.07 15.80 7.42
N ALA A 58 -2.17 16.94 8.12
CA ALA A 58 -1.90 17.03 9.56
C ALA A 58 -2.72 16.04 10.39
N ASP A 59 -4.04 15.97 10.17
CA ASP A 59 -4.93 15.06 10.90
C ASP A 59 -4.54 13.59 10.68
N LYS A 60 -4.13 13.21 9.46
CA LYS A 60 -3.66 11.85 9.16
C LYS A 60 -2.29 11.58 9.79
N ALA A 61 -1.42 12.58 9.85
CA ALA A 61 -0.13 12.49 10.50
C ALA A 61 -0.29 12.19 12.01
N GLU A 62 -1.25 12.82 12.66
CA GLU A 62 -1.62 12.53 14.05
C GLU A 62 -2.21 11.12 14.19
N MET A 63 -3.23 10.78 13.40
CA MET A 63 -3.93 9.50 13.49
C MET A 63 -3.04 8.28 13.25
N SER A 64 -2.02 8.41 12.40
CA SER A 64 -1.12 7.31 12.05
C SER A 64 0.23 7.35 12.79
N ALA A 65 0.41 8.23 13.78
CA ALA A 65 1.70 8.39 14.48
C ALA A 65 2.19 7.09 15.12
N ASP A 66 1.34 6.37 15.84
CA ASP A 66 1.71 5.11 16.49
C ASP A 66 2.07 4.02 15.47
N LEU A 67 1.30 3.91 14.39
CA LEU A 67 1.57 2.96 13.31
C LEU A 67 2.92 3.26 12.64
N ARG A 68 3.18 4.52 12.28
CA ARG A 68 4.44 4.92 11.63
C ARG A 68 5.65 4.66 12.54
N LYS A 69 5.49 4.84 13.85
CA LYS A 69 6.48 4.48 14.84
C LYS A 69 6.71 2.97 14.92
N GLU A 70 5.64 2.18 14.92
CA GLU A 70 5.71 0.71 14.99
C GLU A 70 6.43 0.11 13.78
N ILE A 71 6.11 0.58 12.57
CA ILE A 71 6.72 0.08 11.32
C ILE A 71 8.06 0.75 10.98
N GLY A 72 8.45 1.80 11.73
CA GLY A 72 9.73 2.49 11.56
C GLY A 72 9.84 3.38 10.31
N ILE A 73 8.73 3.79 9.70
CA ILE A 73 8.75 4.53 8.43
C ILE A 73 9.30 5.96 8.57
N ASP A 74 9.10 6.62 9.72
CA ASP A 74 9.66 7.95 9.98
C ASP A 74 11.20 7.93 10.02
N GLU A 75 11.79 6.81 10.47
CA GLU A 75 13.25 6.65 10.49
C GLU A 75 13.80 6.44 9.08
N PHE A 76 13.09 5.68 8.24
CA PHE A 76 13.45 5.52 6.83
C PHE A 76 13.46 6.88 6.10
N GLY A 77 12.44 7.72 6.33
CA GLY A 77 12.36 9.07 5.77
C GLY A 77 13.56 9.94 6.17
N ARG A 78 13.90 9.98 7.47
CA ARG A 78 15.08 10.72 7.96
C ARG A 78 16.39 10.26 7.33
N GLN A 79 16.57 8.95 7.16
CA GLN A 79 17.78 8.41 6.54
C GLN A 79 17.92 8.84 5.08
N LYS A 80 16.81 8.83 4.32
CA LYS A 80 16.80 9.37 2.95
C LYS A 80 17.23 10.84 2.92
N GLU A 81 16.66 11.68 3.79
CA GLU A 81 17.02 13.11 3.86
C GLU A 81 18.52 13.32 4.18
N ILE A 82 19.06 12.53 5.10
CA ILE A 82 20.49 12.56 5.42
C ILE A 82 21.32 12.20 4.18
N LEU A 83 20.98 11.11 3.49
CA LEU A 83 21.69 10.66 2.28
C LEU A 83 21.64 11.70 1.16
N ASP A 84 20.48 12.30 0.93
CA ASP A 84 20.28 13.36 -0.05
C ASP A 84 21.13 14.60 0.32
N SER A 85 21.21 14.95 1.61
CA SER A 85 21.99 16.12 2.09
C SER A 85 23.51 15.98 1.94
N ILE A 86 24.04 14.75 1.91
CA ILE A 86 25.46 14.47 1.73
C ILE A 86 25.85 14.15 0.27
N GLY A 87 24.91 14.32 -0.67
CA GLY A 87 25.15 14.15 -2.11
C GLY A 87 25.36 12.71 -2.56
N ILE A 88 24.98 11.73 -1.72
CA ILE A 88 24.94 10.32 -2.11
C ILE A 88 23.55 10.08 -2.71
N ASN A 89 23.39 10.35 -4.00
CA ASN A 89 22.20 9.87 -4.71
C ASN A 89 22.22 8.34 -4.62
N SER A 90 21.24 7.77 -3.90
CA SER A 90 21.02 6.33 -3.94
C SER A 90 20.84 5.94 -5.40
N ALA A 91 21.60 4.96 -5.89
CA ALA A 91 21.67 4.54 -7.30
C ALA A 91 20.40 3.84 -7.81
N ALA A 92 19.22 4.35 -7.45
CA ALA A 92 17.91 3.84 -7.80
C ALA A 92 17.03 4.99 -8.31
N GLU A 93 17.45 5.60 -9.42
CA GLU A 93 16.57 6.24 -10.39
C GLU A 93 16.85 5.63 -11.77
#